data_AF-A0AAQ3NLX4-F1
#
_entry.id   AF-A0AAQ3NLX4-F1
#
_cell.length_a   1.000
_cell.length_b   1.000
_cell.length_c   1.000
_cell.angle_alpha   90.00
_cell.angle_beta   90.00
_cell.angle_gamma   90.00
#
_symmetry.space_group_name_H-M   'P 1'
#
loop_
_entity.id
_entity.type
_entity.pdbx_description
1 polymer ?
#
loop_
_entity_poly.entity_id
_entity_poly.type
_entity_poly.pdbx_seq_one_letter_code
_entity_poly.pdbx_strand_id
1 'polypeptide(L)'
;MAKPRKTKNNEDPKPENSGALVHHQKLCLSIDIDKRLVHGYTELEIAVPEIGIVGLHAENLGIESVWVDGEPTEFEYYPHQQQQVEDDKRFNSVCSPSSAADAAVSVYMSSLEKELVPNLLINCCKPSKTESEQQQEQTVPENGFHSTAEPKQVIVAVYEL
;
A
#
# COMPACT_ATOMS: atom_id res chain seq x y z
N MET A 1 -5.77 -7.81 57.69
CA MET A 1 -5.00 -7.08 56.66
C MET A 1 -5.13 -7.83 55.34
N ALA A 2 -5.91 -7.31 54.40
CA ALA A 2 -6.02 -7.88 53.07
C ALA A 2 -4.77 -7.55 52.26
N LYS A 3 -4.16 -8.54 51.61
CA LYS A 3 -3.05 -8.33 50.68
C LYS A 3 -3.58 -7.67 49.39
N PRO A 4 -2.89 -6.68 48.80
CA PRO A 4 -3.29 -6.11 47.52
C PRO A 4 -3.05 -7.14 46.41
N ARG A 5 -4.09 -7.53 45.66
CA ARG A 5 -3.92 -8.27 44.40
C ARG A 5 -3.44 -7.30 43.34
N LYS A 6 -2.27 -7.57 42.75
CA LYS A 6 -1.86 -6.94 41.48
C LYS A 6 -2.71 -7.53 40.36
N THR A 7 -3.49 -6.70 39.70
CA THR A 7 -4.05 -7.04 38.38
C THR A 7 -3.23 -6.30 37.34
N LYS A 8 -2.41 -7.04 36.60
CA LYS A 8 -1.84 -6.59 35.33
C LYS A 8 -2.99 -6.58 34.33
N ASN A 9 -3.44 -5.41 33.91
CA ASN A 9 -4.11 -5.24 32.63
C ASN A 9 -3.37 -4.10 31.92
N ASN A 10 -2.25 -4.45 31.29
CA ASN A 10 -1.68 -3.64 30.23
C ASN A 10 -2.30 -4.17 28.94
N GLU A 11 -3.54 -3.75 28.69
CA GLU A 11 -4.06 -3.73 27.32
C GLU A 11 -3.45 -2.47 26.72
N ASP A 12 -2.18 -2.56 26.31
CA ASP A 12 -1.64 -1.58 25.38
C ASP A 12 -2.51 -1.69 24.12
N PRO A 13 -3.15 -0.60 23.65
CA PRO A 13 -3.91 -0.66 22.41
C PRO A 13 -2.94 -1.12 21.33
N LYS A 14 -3.19 -2.33 20.81
CA LYS A 14 -2.45 -2.87 19.68
C LYS A 14 -2.42 -1.77 18.62
N PRO A 15 -1.25 -1.33 18.14
CA PRO A 15 -1.23 -0.32 17.10
C PRO A 15 -2.08 -0.86 15.96
N GLU A 16 -3.11 -0.10 15.57
CA GLU A 16 -3.92 -0.34 14.38
C GLU A 16 -3.06 -0.08 13.14
N ASN A 17 -1.94 -0.77 13.03
CA ASN A 17 -1.22 -0.89 11.78
C ASN A 17 -1.82 -2.09 11.06
N SER A 18 -2.93 -1.84 10.37
CA SER A 18 -3.55 -2.77 9.40
C SER A 18 -2.72 -2.91 8.12
N GLY A 19 -1.52 -2.32 8.07
CA GLY A 19 -0.59 -2.44 6.97
C GLY A 19 0.04 -3.82 6.89
N ALA A 20 0.44 -4.20 5.68
CA ALA A 20 1.20 -5.42 5.44
C ALA A 20 2.53 -5.37 6.23
N LEU A 21 2.86 -6.47 6.91
CA LEU A 21 4.11 -6.55 7.64
C LEU A 21 5.22 -6.97 6.67
N VAL A 22 6.23 -6.13 6.51
CA VAL A 22 7.38 -6.40 5.64
C VAL A 22 8.46 -7.12 6.43
N HIS A 23 8.80 -8.34 6.00
CA HIS A 23 9.86 -9.16 6.56
C HIS A 23 11.22 -8.84 5.93
N HIS A 24 11.23 -8.65 4.61
CA HIS A 24 12.45 -8.37 3.86
C HIS A 24 12.16 -7.45 2.67
N GLN A 25 13.16 -6.66 2.29
CA GLN A 25 13.13 -5.82 1.09
C GLN A 25 14.44 -5.93 0.35
N LYS A 26 14.36 -6.14 -0.97
CA LYS A 26 15.46 -5.94 -1.90
C LYS A 26 15.12 -4.81 -2.84
N LEU A 27 16.13 -4.03 -3.20
CA LEU A 27 15.99 -2.91 -4.11
C LEU A 27 17.08 -3.02 -5.18
N CYS A 28 16.67 -3.06 -6.44
CA CYS A 28 17.56 -3.10 -7.59
C CYS A 28 17.33 -1.84 -8.41
N LEU A 29 18.34 -0.99 -8.50
CA LEU A 29 18.27 0.30 -9.21
C LEU A 29 19.31 0.38 -10.30
N SER A 30 18.98 1.13 -11.32
CA SER A 30 19.88 1.56 -12.38
C SER A 30 19.57 3.03 -12.70
N ILE A 31 20.62 3.83 -12.82
CA ILE A 31 20.53 5.29 -12.92
C ILE A 31 21.08 5.70 -14.29
N ASP A 32 20.22 6.32 -15.10
CA ASP A 32 20.59 6.95 -16.36
C ASP A 32 20.81 8.44 -16.11
N ILE A 33 22.07 8.86 -15.97
CA ILE A 33 22.45 10.24 -15.66
C ILE A 33 22.09 11.18 -16.81
N ASP A 34 22.24 10.72 -18.06
CA ASP A 34 22.02 11.54 -19.24
C ASP A 34 20.54 11.85 -19.41
N LYS A 35 19.68 10.86 -19.14
CA LYS A 35 18.21 11.05 -19.17
C LYS A 35 17.63 11.54 -17.85
N ARG A 36 18.43 11.57 -16.78
CA ARG A 36 18.00 11.88 -15.40
C ARG A 36 16.88 10.96 -14.92
N LEU A 37 16.96 9.67 -15.26
CA LEU A 37 15.95 8.67 -14.91
C LEU A 37 16.54 7.63 -13.97
N VAL A 38 15.72 7.20 -13.02
CA VAL A 38 15.99 6.03 -12.17
C VAL A 38 15.01 4.94 -12.59
N HIS A 39 15.51 3.73 -12.85
CA HIS A 39 14.68 2.56 -13.16
C HIS A 39 15.11 1.38 -12.32
N GLY A 40 14.20 0.46 -12.06
CA GLY A 40 14.50 -0.66 -11.20
C GLY A 40 13.28 -1.41 -10.72
N TYR A 41 13.47 -2.19 -9.67
CA TYR A 41 12.39 -2.89 -8.99
C TYR A 41 12.69 -3.05 -7.51
N THR A 42 11.62 -3.21 -6.73
CA THR A 42 11.69 -3.65 -5.33
C THR A 42 11.08 -5.04 -5.21
N GLU A 43 11.74 -5.93 -4.47
CA GLU A 43 11.15 -7.20 -4.01
C GLU A 43 10.82 -7.05 -2.52
N LEU A 44 9.62 -7.43 -2.11
CA LEU A 44 9.14 -7.38 -0.74
C LEU A 44 8.72 -8.79 -0.31
N GLU A 45 9.24 -9.27 0.81
CA GLU A 45 8.69 -10.43 1.51
C GLU A 45 7.72 -9.90 2.56
N ILE A 46 6.43 -10.23 2.45
CA ILE A 46 5.38 -9.64 3.29
C ILE A 46 4.44 -10.68 3.87
N ALA A 47 3.96 -10.44 5.09
CA ALA A 47 2.74 -11.07 5.58
C ALA A 47 1.54 -10.29 5.03
N VAL A 48 0.78 -10.93 4.14
CA VAL A 48 -0.38 -10.31 3.49
C VAL A 48 -1.50 -10.08 4.51
N PRO A 49 -2.12 -8.89 4.54
CA PRO A 49 -3.30 -8.64 5.37
C PRO A 49 -4.43 -9.63 5.07
N GLU A 50 -5.34 -9.82 6.03
CA GLU A 50 -6.49 -10.74 5.87
C GLU A 50 -7.36 -10.39 4.66
N ILE A 51 -7.48 -9.11 4.33
CA ILE A 51 -8.22 -8.62 3.15
C ILE A 51 -7.58 -9.02 1.81
N GLY A 52 -6.36 -9.55 1.81
CA GLY A 52 -5.65 -10.01 0.61
C GLY A 52 -5.08 -8.89 -0.26
N ILE A 53 -5.31 -7.63 0.08
CA ILE A 53 -4.85 -6.46 -0.65
C ILE A 53 -3.71 -5.78 0.12
N VAL A 54 -2.67 -5.40 -0.60
CA VAL A 54 -1.52 -4.66 -0.08
C VAL A 54 -1.51 -3.29 -0.72
N GLY A 55 -1.60 -2.25 0.10
CA GLY A 55 -1.47 -0.87 -0.34
C GLY A 55 -0.03 -0.38 -0.18
N LEU A 56 0.52 0.22 -1.23
CA LEU A 56 1.84 0.86 -1.23
C LEU A 56 1.71 2.32 -1.66
N HIS A 57 2.62 3.17 -1.17
CA HIS A 57 2.80 4.52 -1.68
C HIS A 57 3.80 4.52 -2.83
N ALA A 58 3.37 5.03 -3.98
CA ALA A 58 4.13 5.06 -5.21
C ALA A 58 3.88 6.34 -6.04
N GLU A 59 3.77 7.49 -5.37
CA GLU A 59 3.63 8.78 -6.04
C GLU A 59 4.87 9.10 -6.88
N ASN A 60 4.68 9.73 -8.04
CA ASN A 60 5.74 10.08 -9.01
C ASN A 60 6.54 8.89 -9.55
N LEU A 61 5.98 7.68 -9.49
CA LEU A 61 6.56 6.47 -10.08
C LEU A 61 5.70 5.98 -11.23
N GLY A 62 6.32 5.70 -12.37
CA GLY A 62 5.73 4.88 -13.40
C GLY A 62 5.80 3.41 -13.00
N ILE A 63 4.65 2.79 -12.74
CA ILE A 63 4.58 1.36 -12.45
C ILE A 63 4.56 0.59 -13.77
N GLU A 64 5.60 -0.20 -14.03
CA GLU A 64 5.70 -1.00 -15.25
C GLU A 64 4.96 -2.33 -15.10
N SER A 65 5.23 -3.06 -14.01
CA SER A 65 4.60 -4.35 -13.74
C SER A 65 4.67 -4.71 -12.26
N VAL A 66 3.77 -5.61 -11.84
CA VAL A 66 3.72 -6.19 -10.50
C VAL A 66 3.65 -7.71 -10.61
N TRP A 67 4.39 -8.39 -9.75
CA TRP A 67 4.41 -9.85 -9.64
C TRP A 67 4.19 -10.27 -8.19
N VAL A 68 3.43 -11.35 -7.97
CA VAL A 68 3.20 -11.96 -6.66
C VAL A 68 3.54 -13.45 -6.75
N ASP A 69 4.48 -13.89 -5.92
CA ASP A 69 4.99 -15.28 -5.88
C ASP A 69 5.45 -15.80 -7.27
N GLY A 70 6.01 -14.91 -8.09
CA GLY A 70 6.50 -15.22 -9.43
C GLY A 70 5.45 -15.15 -10.55
N GLU A 71 4.19 -14.79 -10.25
CA GLU A 71 3.12 -14.66 -11.23
C GLU A 71 2.75 -13.20 -11.50
N PRO A 72 2.51 -12.79 -12.77
CA PRO A 72 2.06 -11.44 -13.08
C PRO A 72 0.72 -11.15 -12.40
N THR A 73 0.59 -9.96 -11.81
CA THR A 73 -0.57 -9.61 -10.98
C THR A 73 -1.13 -8.25 -11.38
N GLU A 74 -2.46 -8.16 -11.47
CA GLU A 74 -3.16 -6.90 -11.69
C GLU A 74 -3.06 -6.00 -10.46
N PHE A 75 -2.97 -4.69 -10.70
CA PHE A 75 -2.88 -3.67 -9.67
C PHE A 75 -3.69 -2.44 -10.06
N GLU A 76 -4.15 -1.71 -9.05
CA GLU A 76 -4.80 -0.41 -9.24
C GLU A 76 -3.83 0.70 -8.83
N TYR A 77 -3.66 1.71 -9.68
CA TYR A 77 -2.77 2.85 -9.42
C TYR A 77 -3.53 4.17 -9.59
N TYR A 78 -3.57 4.96 -8.52
CA TYR A 78 -4.33 6.21 -8.42
C TYR A 78 -3.39 7.40 -8.13
N PRO A 79 -2.64 7.92 -9.13
CA PRO A 79 -1.71 9.03 -8.92
C PRO A 79 -2.45 10.32 -8.51
N HIS A 80 -1.89 11.05 -7.54
CA HIS A 80 -2.50 12.28 -7.00
C HIS A 80 -2.22 13.52 -7.86
N GLN A 81 -1.37 13.41 -8.89
CA GLN A 81 -0.94 14.52 -9.76
C GLN A 81 -2.08 15.35 -10.37
N GLN A 82 -3.25 14.76 -10.65
CA GLN A 82 -4.38 15.50 -11.24
C GLN A 82 -4.91 16.61 -10.32
N GLN A 83 -4.64 16.57 -9.02
CA GLN A 83 -5.12 17.56 -8.04
C GLN A 83 -4.15 18.73 -7.84
N GLN A 84 -2.92 18.67 -8.35
CA GLN A 84 -1.98 19.80 -8.28
C GLN A 84 -2.53 21.05 -9.00
N VAL A 85 -3.32 20.83 -10.06
CA VAL A 85 -4.02 21.90 -10.81
C VAL A 85 -5.03 22.65 -9.94
N GLU A 86 -5.65 21.99 -8.95
CA GLU A 86 -6.56 22.64 -8.00
C GLU A 86 -5.79 23.42 -6.92
N ASP A 87 -4.58 22.99 -6.58
CA ASP A 87 -3.73 23.69 -5.61
C ASP A 87 -3.20 25.01 -6.18
N ASP A 88 -2.85 25.05 -7.46
CA ASP A 88 -2.49 26.29 -8.18
C ASP A 88 -3.66 27.30 -8.20
N LYS A 89 -4.91 26.82 -8.29
CA LYS A 89 -6.08 27.69 -8.22
C LYS A 89 -6.25 28.38 -6.87
N ARG A 90 -5.78 27.78 -5.76
CA ARG A 90 -5.87 28.40 -4.42
C ARG A 90 -4.99 29.63 -4.30
N PHE A 91 -3.87 29.66 -5.02
CA PHE A 91 -2.98 30.83 -5.06
C PHE A 91 -3.53 31.98 -5.91
N ASN A 92 -4.49 31.71 -6.81
CA ASN A 92 -5.08 32.76 -7.67
C ASN A 92 -5.91 33.81 -6.92
N SER A 93 -6.28 33.56 -5.66
CA SER A 93 -7.09 34.48 -4.84
C SER A 93 -6.26 35.22 -3.75
N VAL A 94 -4.94 35.09 -3.78
CA VAL A 94 -4.05 35.68 -2.77
C VAL A 94 -3.88 37.17 -3.02
N CYS A 95 -4.16 38.00 -2.01
CA CYS A 95 -4.07 39.46 -2.08
C CYS A 95 -3.22 40.08 -0.96
N SER A 96 -2.74 39.27 -0.02
CA SER A 96 -1.95 39.69 1.13
C SER A 96 -1.04 38.56 1.64
N PRO A 97 0.00 38.87 2.44
CA PRO A 97 0.83 37.86 3.09
C PRO A 97 0.02 36.88 3.95
N SER A 98 -1.01 37.33 4.65
CA SER A 98 -1.87 36.46 5.46
C SER A 98 -2.66 35.47 4.59
N SER A 99 -3.30 35.94 3.53
CA SER A 99 -4.01 35.04 2.59
C SER A 99 -3.07 34.06 1.88
N ALA A 100 -1.81 34.45 1.66
CA ALA A 100 -0.79 33.55 1.11
C ALA A 100 -0.44 32.44 2.10
N ALA A 101 -0.29 32.79 3.39
CA ALA A 101 -0.03 31.83 4.45
C ALA A 101 -1.19 30.83 4.60
N ASP A 102 -2.44 31.32 4.58
CA ASP A 102 -3.63 30.45 4.65
C ASP A 102 -3.71 29.49 3.45
N ALA A 103 -3.45 29.99 2.23
CA ALA A 103 -3.41 29.15 1.03
C ALA A 103 -2.30 28.08 1.12
N ALA A 104 -1.10 28.46 1.55
CA ALA A 104 0.01 27.53 1.72
C ALA A 104 -0.28 26.46 2.77
N VAL A 105 -0.86 26.82 3.92
CA VAL A 105 -1.27 25.86 4.96
C VAL A 105 -2.34 24.91 4.43
N SER A 106 -3.32 25.43 3.69
CA SER A 106 -4.37 24.60 3.09
C SER A 106 -3.83 23.58 2.08
N VAL A 107 -2.89 23.98 1.23
CA VAL A 107 -2.21 23.09 0.27
C VAL A 107 -1.37 22.04 1.00
N TYR A 108 -0.63 22.46 2.03
CA TYR A 108 0.17 21.55 2.84
C TYR A 108 -0.68 20.50 3.56
N MET A 109 -1.75 20.91 4.25
CA MET A 109 -2.65 19.98 4.94
C MET A 109 -3.33 19.02 3.95
N SER A 110 -3.76 19.53 2.80
CA SER A 110 -4.33 18.69 1.73
C SER A 110 -3.32 17.68 1.19
N SER A 111 -2.04 18.04 1.12
CA SER A 111 -0.98 17.11 0.70
C SER A 111 -0.77 16.01 1.73
N LEU A 112 -0.71 16.36 3.02
CA LEU A 112 -0.61 15.39 4.12
C LEU A 112 -1.78 14.41 4.12
N GLU A 113 -3.01 14.89 3.93
CA GLU A 113 -4.21 14.04 3.90
C GLU A 113 -4.15 13.01 2.76
N LYS A 114 -3.61 13.38 1.60
CA LYS A 114 -3.43 12.47 0.45
C LYS A 114 -2.34 11.42 0.73
N GLU A 115 -1.25 11.82 1.37
CA GLU A 115 -0.16 10.91 1.75
C GLU A 115 -0.59 9.84 2.77
N LEU A 116 -1.72 10.00 3.47
CA LEU A 116 -2.22 8.99 4.40
C LEU A 116 -2.78 7.74 3.71
N VAL A 117 -3.10 7.81 2.42
CA VAL A 117 -3.75 6.71 1.69
C VAL A 117 -2.80 6.15 0.64
N PRO A 118 -2.55 4.82 0.61
CA PRO A 118 -1.75 4.20 -0.44
C PRO A 118 -2.42 4.37 -1.80
N ASN A 119 -1.62 4.67 -2.82
CA ASN A 119 -2.08 4.91 -4.19
C ASN A 119 -1.77 3.76 -5.15
N LEU A 120 -1.08 2.71 -4.69
CA LEU A 120 -0.89 1.46 -5.43
C LEU A 120 -1.52 0.31 -4.63
N LEU A 121 -2.54 -0.34 -5.18
CA LEU A 121 -3.24 -1.46 -4.55
C LEU A 121 -2.94 -2.75 -5.32
N ILE A 122 -2.38 -3.73 -4.63
CA ILE A 122 -1.97 -5.03 -5.21
C ILE A 122 -2.83 -6.12 -4.61
N ASN A 123 -3.53 -6.88 -5.45
CA ASN A 123 -4.26 -8.06 -5.01
C ASN A 123 -3.30 -9.24 -4.88
N CYS A 124 -2.98 -9.63 -3.66
CA CYS A 124 -2.08 -10.73 -3.41
C CYS A 124 -2.81 -12.08 -3.36
N CYS A 125 -4.14 -12.14 -3.39
CA CYS A 125 -4.86 -13.41 -3.45
C CYS A 125 -4.63 -14.11 -4.79
N LYS A 126 -4.42 -15.44 -4.76
CA LYS A 126 -4.28 -16.21 -5.99
C LYS A 126 -5.56 -16.06 -6.81
N PRO A 127 -5.49 -15.77 -8.12
CA PRO A 127 -6.64 -16.02 -8.98
C PRO A 127 -6.84 -17.53 -8.98
N SER A 128 -7.89 -18.01 -8.31
CA SER A 128 -8.33 -19.38 -8.49
C SER A 128 -8.73 -19.50 -9.96
N LYS A 129 -7.88 -20.16 -10.76
CA LYS A 129 -8.24 -20.54 -12.13
C LYS A 129 -9.60 -21.24 -12.04
N THR A 130 -10.61 -20.61 -12.63
CA THR A 130 -11.91 -21.22 -12.85
C THR A 130 -11.68 -22.30 -13.90
N GLU A 131 -11.38 -23.52 -13.46
CA GLU A 131 -11.51 -24.69 -14.31
C GLU A 131 -13.01 -24.95 -14.51
N SER A 132 -13.36 -25.01 -15.79
CA SER A 132 -14.69 -25.13 -16.34
C SER A 132 -15.39 -26.45 -15.96
N GLU A 133 -16.71 -26.33 -15.74
CA GLU A 133 -17.77 -27.31 -16.04
C GLU A 133 -17.81 -28.70 -15.37
N GLN A 134 -18.84 -28.85 -14.52
CA GLN A 134 -19.70 -30.03 -14.32
C GLN A 134 -19.19 -31.29 -13.59
N GLN A 135 -20.01 -31.70 -12.60
CA GLN A 135 -20.16 -32.99 -11.88
C GLN A 135 -19.61 -32.98 -10.43
N GLN A 136 -20.42 -32.66 -9.42
CA GLN A 136 -21.50 -33.42 -8.76
C GLN A 136 -20.99 -34.20 -7.52
N GLU A 137 -21.50 -33.76 -6.35
CA GLU A 137 -21.68 -34.45 -5.07
C GLU A 137 -20.47 -35.13 -4.38
N GLN A 138 -19.99 -34.57 -3.24
CA GLN A 138 -20.37 -35.07 -1.91
C GLN A 138 -19.81 -34.21 -0.76
N THR A 139 -20.64 -34.12 0.27
CA THR A 139 -20.53 -33.51 1.61
C THR A 139 -19.25 -33.77 2.42
N VAL A 140 -18.78 -32.75 3.17
CA VAL A 140 -18.68 -32.65 4.66
C VAL A 140 -17.97 -31.31 5.01
N PRO A 141 -18.45 -30.52 6.00
CA PRO A 141 -17.73 -29.35 6.49
C PRO A 141 -16.80 -29.76 7.63
N GLU A 142 -15.49 -29.54 7.50
CA GLU A 142 -14.60 -29.61 8.66
C GLU A 142 -13.68 -28.39 8.74
N ASN A 143 -13.72 -27.82 9.93
CA ASN A 143 -13.00 -26.65 10.42
C ASN A 143 -11.50 -26.70 10.09
N GLY A 144 -10.96 -25.54 9.68
CA GLY A 144 -9.52 -25.39 9.64
C GLY A 144 -8.99 -24.25 8.78
N PHE A 145 -9.64 -23.08 8.73
CA PHE A 145 -8.96 -21.87 8.21
C PHE A 145 -8.04 -21.30 9.30
N HIS A 146 -6.96 -22.04 9.57
CA HIS A 146 -5.73 -21.45 10.07
C HIS A 146 -4.73 -21.46 8.93
N SER A 147 -4.94 -20.57 7.95
CA SER A 147 -3.81 -20.13 7.13
C SER A 147 -2.93 -19.32 8.08
N THR A 148 -1.93 -19.99 8.65
CA THR A 148 -0.70 -19.30 8.99
C THR A 148 -0.25 -18.70 7.67
N ALA A 149 -0.46 -17.40 7.49
CA ALA A 149 -0.22 -16.74 6.22
C ALA A 149 1.26 -16.89 5.88
N GLU A 150 1.57 -17.77 4.94
CA GLU A 150 2.93 -17.88 4.43
C GLU A 150 3.32 -16.52 3.85
N PRO A 151 4.55 -16.05 4.11
CA PRO A 151 5.01 -14.79 3.57
C PRO A 151 5.02 -14.85 2.05
N LYS A 152 4.53 -13.79 1.39
CA LYS A 152 4.52 -13.67 -0.07
C LYS A 152 5.65 -12.80 -0.56
N GLN A 153 6.15 -13.12 -1.74
CA GLN A 153 7.09 -12.29 -2.47
C GLN A 153 6.33 -11.39 -3.44
N VAL A 154 6.42 -10.07 -3.25
CA VAL A 154 5.86 -9.06 -4.15
C VAL A 154 7.00 -8.35 -4.86
N ILE A 155 6.98 -8.29 -6.19
CA ILE A 155 7.96 -7.56 -6.99
C ILE A 155 7.25 -6.43 -7.73
N VAL A 156 7.71 -5.21 -7.55
CA VAL A 156 7.17 -4.02 -8.24
C VAL A 156 8.28 -3.40 -9.08
N ALA A 157 8.11 -3.42 -10.40
CA ALA A 157 9.01 -2.79 -11.35
C ALA A 157 8.56 -1.34 -11.61
N VAL A 158 9.50 -0.41 -11.51
CA VAL A 158 9.24 1.03 -11.54
C VAL A 158 10.27 1.79 -12.36
N TYR A 159 9.85 2.96 -12.84
CA TYR A 159 10.73 4.00 -13.34
C TYR A 159 10.27 5.36 -12.81
N GLU A 160 11.22 6.25 -12.54
CA GLU A 160 10.97 7.65 -12.18
C GLU A 160 10.82 8.47 -13.47
N LEU A 161 9.81 9.36 -13.52
CA LEU A 161 9.48 10.20 -14.68
C LEU A 161 10.13 11.58 -14.61
#